data_AF-A0A3P1CY62-F1
#
_entry.id   AF-A0A3P1CY62-F1
#
_cell.length_a   1.000
_cell.length_b   1.000
_cell.length_c   1.000
_cell.angle_alpha   90.00
_cell.angle_beta   90.00
_cell.angle_gamma   90.00
#
_symmetry.space_group_name_H-M   'P 1'
#
loop_
_entity.id
_entity.type
_entity.pdbx_description
1 polymer ?
#
loop_
_entity_poly.entity_id
_entity_poly.type
_entity_poly.pdbx_seq_one_letter_code
_entity_poly.pdbx_strand_id
1 'polypeptide(L)'
;MKKIVITRSFLKRPNFAVYSLLVVFVIFEITYWQLVPGRKLDAVSKYEAGPEFLYIVIRGGILPELVTVSIVVALIDILHKVLKISAIEVSWRSLLRYELSFLPVMLLAFFVFNPITQSVRYLLVEFPGYDFAIYRDHFILGSYTWKSYFQYVFAVLLMGYFTLNSSLLRDFLKTNHDSVE
;
A
#
# COMPACT_ATOMS: atom_id res chain seq x y z
N MET A 1 -26.19 21.78 -6.35
CA MET A 1 -25.57 20.45 -6.14
C MET A 1 -24.36 20.62 -5.23
N LYS A 2 -24.21 19.77 -4.21
CA LYS A 2 -23.11 19.86 -3.25
C LYS A 2 -21.81 19.42 -3.93
N LYS A 3 -20.74 20.23 -3.83
CA LYS A 3 -19.41 19.93 -4.36
C LYS A 3 -18.46 19.72 -3.20
N ILE A 4 -17.63 18.69 -3.25
CA ILE A 4 -16.55 18.45 -2.29
C ILE A 4 -15.27 19.03 -2.89
N VAL A 5 -14.61 19.93 -2.18
CA VAL A 5 -13.30 20.46 -2.57
C VAL A 5 -12.23 19.47 -2.12
N ILE A 6 -11.40 18.98 -3.05
CA ILE A 6 -10.36 18.01 -2.72
C ILE A 6 -9.11 18.75 -2.25
N THR A 7 -8.84 18.68 -0.95
CA THR A 7 -7.69 19.36 -0.35
C THR A 7 -6.41 18.53 -0.45
N ARG A 8 -6.51 17.22 -0.77
CA ARG A 8 -5.39 16.26 -0.83
C ARG A 8 -4.55 16.25 0.46
N SER A 9 -5.13 16.69 1.57
CA SER A 9 -4.42 16.90 2.84
C SER A 9 -3.92 15.59 3.44
N PHE A 10 -4.55 14.47 3.05
CA PHE A 10 -4.21 13.12 3.48
C PHE A 10 -2.96 12.57 2.75
N LEU A 11 -2.79 12.89 1.46
CA LEU A 11 -1.64 12.43 0.66
C LEU A 11 -0.32 13.12 1.06
N LYS A 12 -0.39 14.28 1.74
CA LYS A 12 0.76 15.07 2.15
C LYS A 12 1.32 14.72 3.53
N ARG A 13 0.67 13.82 4.31
CA ARG A 13 1.15 13.48 5.66
C ARG A 13 1.63 12.02 5.70
N PRO A 14 2.92 11.77 6.04
CA PRO A 14 3.51 10.44 6.01
C PRO A 14 2.86 9.45 7.00
N ASN A 15 2.28 9.94 8.10
CA ASN A 15 1.61 9.10 9.09
C ASN A 15 0.44 8.30 8.48
N PHE A 16 -0.20 8.80 7.42
CA PHE A 16 -1.28 8.07 6.76
C PHE A 16 -0.82 6.89 5.93
N ALA A 17 0.39 6.96 5.37
CA ALA A 17 1.01 5.79 4.74
C ALA A 17 1.19 4.68 5.78
N VAL A 18 1.65 5.03 6.99
CA VAL A 18 1.79 4.08 8.10
C VAL A 18 0.44 3.48 8.50
N TYR A 19 -0.61 4.28 8.66
CA TYR A 19 -1.94 3.74 9.00
C TYR A 19 -2.50 2.83 7.91
N SER A 20 -2.33 3.19 6.64
CA SER A 20 -2.80 2.38 5.51
C SER A 20 -2.06 1.05 5.44
N LEU A 21 -0.74 1.06 5.70
CA LEU A 21 0.06 -0.16 5.83
C LEU A 21 -0.41 -1.02 7.01
N LEU A 22 -0.67 -0.43 8.19
CA LEU A 22 -1.15 -1.18 9.35
C LEU A 22 -2.50 -1.85 9.10
N VAL A 23 -3.43 -1.17 8.43
CA VAL A 23 -4.73 -1.75 8.06
C VAL A 23 -4.54 -2.96 7.13
N VAL A 24 -3.73 -2.81 6.09
CA VAL A 24 -3.44 -3.90 5.15
C VAL A 24 -2.74 -5.06 5.86
N PHE A 25 -1.75 -4.76 6.71
CA PHE A 25 -1.03 -5.73 7.50
C PHE A 25 -1.97 -6.53 8.40
N VAL A 26 -2.87 -5.87 9.14
CA VAL A 26 -3.86 -6.53 9.99
C VAL A 26 -4.78 -7.44 9.17
N ILE A 27 -5.27 -6.98 8.02
CA ILE A 27 -6.15 -7.79 7.15
C ILE A 27 -5.42 -9.01 6.62
N PHE A 28 -4.18 -8.85 6.15
CA PHE A 28 -3.34 -9.97 5.72
C PHE A 28 -3.06 -10.95 6.86
N GLU A 29 -2.75 -10.43 8.05
CA GLU A 29 -2.43 -11.21 9.22
C GLU A 29 -3.63 -12.06 9.67
N ILE A 30 -4.82 -11.45 9.74
CA ILE A 30 -6.08 -12.15 10.04
C ILE A 30 -6.34 -13.22 8.98
N THR A 31 -6.24 -12.88 7.69
CA THR A 31 -6.51 -13.81 6.59
C THR A 31 -5.54 -14.98 6.60
N TYR A 32 -4.26 -14.72 6.88
CA TYR A 32 -3.22 -15.75 6.95
C TYR A 32 -3.43 -16.70 8.14
N TRP A 33 -3.83 -16.17 9.31
CA TRP A 33 -4.22 -16.99 10.47
C TRP A 33 -5.41 -17.91 10.16
N GLN A 34 -6.39 -17.45 9.39
CA GLN A 34 -7.58 -18.22 9.03
C GLN A 34 -7.28 -19.30 7.98
N LEU A 35 -6.44 -18.99 6.98
CA LEU A 35 -6.18 -19.89 5.86
C LEU A 35 -5.13 -20.96 6.15
N VAL A 36 -4.08 -20.64 6.91
CA VAL A 36 -2.95 -21.56 7.14
C VAL A 36 -2.42 -21.48 8.57
N PRO A 37 -3.22 -21.84 9.58
CA PRO A 37 -2.81 -21.75 10.99
C PRO A 37 -1.59 -22.63 11.31
N GLY A 38 -1.51 -23.83 10.71
CA GLY A 38 -0.43 -24.79 10.96
C GLY A 38 0.97 -24.26 10.59
N ARG A 39 1.14 -23.66 9.40
CA ARG A 39 2.44 -23.09 8.99
C ARG A 39 2.91 -21.95 9.87
N LYS A 40 1.97 -21.25 10.50
CA LYS A 40 2.30 -20.13 11.38
C LYS A 40 2.71 -20.60 12.76
N LEU A 41 2.00 -21.60 13.28
CA LEU A 41 2.42 -22.29 14.51
C LEU A 41 3.81 -22.90 14.35
N ASP A 42 4.12 -23.48 13.17
CA ASP A 42 5.45 -23.99 12.85
C ASP A 42 6.52 -22.90 12.69
N ALA A 43 6.15 -21.72 12.20
CA ALA A 43 7.05 -20.58 12.12
C ALA A 43 7.34 -20.04 13.53
N VAL A 44 6.30 -19.84 14.35
CA VAL A 44 6.43 -19.34 15.72
C VAL A 44 7.20 -20.32 16.60
N SER A 45 7.01 -21.63 16.42
CA SER A 45 7.75 -22.66 17.19
C SER A 45 9.21 -22.81 16.76
N LYS A 46 9.55 -22.52 15.49
CA LYS A 46 10.93 -22.54 14.99
C LYS A 46 11.79 -21.36 15.49
N TYR A 47 11.18 -20.21 15.75
CA TYR A 47 11.87 -19.06 16.30
C TYR A 47 11.63 -19.02 17.82
N GLU A 48 12.39 -19.80 18.57
CA GLU A 48 12.29 -19.95 20.04
C GLU A 48 12.46 -18.64 20.85
N ALA A 49 12.75 -17.51 20.18
CA ALA A 49 12.87 -16.20 20.80
C ALA A 49 12.05 -15.12 20.05
N GLY A 50 11.01 -14.61 20.71
CA GLY A 50 10.16 -13.52 20.22
C GLY A 50 10.90 -12.29 19.63
N PRO A 51 12.02 -11.78 20.19
CA PRO A 51 12.69 -10.60 19.64
C PRO A 51 13.42 -10.83 18.32
N GLU A 52 13.98 -12.02 18.08
CA GLU A 52 14.66 -12.34 16.81
C GLU A 52 13.65 -12.50 15.67
N PHE A 53 12.51 -13.12 15.96
CA PHE A 53 11.39 -13.19 15.02
C PHE A 53 10.87 -11.80 14.65
N LEU A 54 10.67 -10.93 15.65
CA LEU A 54 10.25 -9.54 15.41
C LEU A 54 11.25 -8.77 14.56
N TYR A 55 12.55 -8.95 14.80
CA TYR A 55 13.59 -8.31 13.99
C TYR A 55 13.50 -8.73 12.52
N ILE A 56 13.34 -10.03 12.24
CA ILE A 56 13.20 -10.56 10.87
C ILE A 56 11.92 -10.02 10.21
N VAL A 57 10.80 -10.01 10.93
CA VAL A 57 9.50 -9.54 10.40
C VAL A 57 9.52 -8.05 10.09
N ILE A 58 10.10 -7.22 10.97
CA ILE A 58 10.20 -5.78 10.73
C ILE A 58 11.13 -5.51 9.54
N ARG A 59 12.31 -6.13 9.53
CA ARG A 59 13.35 -5.89 8.54
C ARG A 59 13.00 -6.42 7.16
N GLY A 60 12.52 -7.65 7.07
CA GLY A 60 12.21 -8.32 5.82
C GLY A 60 10.77 -8.09 5.35
N GLY A 61 9.86 -7.71 6.24
CA GLY A 61 8.44 -7.51 5.95
C GLY A 61 8.04 -6.04 5.96
N ILE A 62 8.00 -5.41 7.14
CA ILE A 62 7.39 -4.07 7.30
C ILE A 62 8.15 -2.97 6.56
N LEU A 63 9.48 -2.92 6.72
CA LEU A 63 10.30 -1.84 6.15
C LEU A 63 10.23 -1.75 4.61
N PRO A 64 10.39 -2.85 3.85
CA PRO A 64 10.17 -2.83 2.40
C PRO A 64 8.78 -2.35 2.02
N GLU A 65 7.74 -2.77 2.74
CA GLU A 65 6.37 -2.37 2.38
C GLU A 65 6.05 -0.91 2.67
N LEU A 66 6.75 -0.24 3.59
CA LEU A 66 6.67 1.21 3.72
C LEU A 66 7.10 1.92 2.43
N VAL A 67 8.07 1.36 1.72
CA VAL A 67 8.51 1.88 0.40
C VAL A 67 7.39 1.68 -0.62
N THR A 68 6.79 0.48 -0.65
CA THR A 68 5.62 0.17 -1.51
C THR A 68 4.51 1.19 -1.30
N VAL A 69 4.09 1.43 -0.04
CA VAL A 69 3.01 2.36 0.28
C VAL A 69 3.36 3.78 -0.14
N SER A 70 4.58 4.21 0.14
CA SER A 70 5.04 5.56 -0.19
C SER A 70 4.98 5.81 -1.70
N ILE A 71 5.39 4.82 -2.51
CA ILE A 71 5.31 4.90 -3.97
C ILE A 71 3.85 4.92 -4.44
N VAL A 72 2.98 4.06 -3.89
CA VAL A 72 1.55 4.03 -4.26
C VAL A 72 0.88 5.38 -3.94
N VAL A 73 1.11 5.94 -2.76
CA VAL A 73 0.58 7.25 -2.36
C VAL A 73 1.11 8.35 -3.29
N ALA A 74 2.40 8.31 -3.65
CA ALA A 74 2.98 9.26 -4.60
C ALA A 74 2.35 9.14 -6.00
N LEU A 75 2.12 7.93 -6.51
CA LEU A 75 1.46 7.68 -7.79
C LEU A 75 0.02 8.22 -7.79
N ILE A 76 -0.72 8.03 -6.70
CA ILE A 76 -2.06 8.58 -6.52
C ILE A 76 -2.02 10.13 -6.53
N ASP A 77 -1.07 10.76 -5.83
CA ASP A 77 -0.93 12.22 -5.83
C ASP A 77 -0.53 12.78 -7.20
N ILE A 78 0.36 12.08 -7.91
CA ILE A 78 0.73 12.42 -9.29
C ILE A 78 -0.52 12.38 -10.18
N LEU A 79 -1.32 11.31 -10.10
CA LEU A 79 -2.54 11.20 -10.91
C LEU A 79 -3.54 12.33 -10.60
N HIS A 80 -3.72 12.70 -9.32
CA HIS A 80 -4.54 13.85 -8.95
C HIS A 80 -4.07 15.15 -9.61
N LYS A 81 -2.75 15.38 -9.64
CA LYS A 81 -2.15 16.56 -10.27
C LYS A 81 -2.33 16.55 -11.78
N VAL A 82 -2.12 15.39 -12.43
CA VAL A 82 -2.27 15.20 -13.88
C VAL A 82 -3.72 15.42 -14.31
N LEU A 83 -4.68 14.84 -13.59
CA LEU A 83 -6.11 14.96 -13.89
C LEU A 83 -6.73 16.28 -13.40
N LYS A 84 -5.95 17.13 -12.70
CA LYS A 84 -6.38 18.43 -12.14
C LYS A 84 -7.70 18.34 -11.36
N ILE A 85 -7.87 17.27 -10.59
CA ILE A 85 -9.10 17.02 -9.83
C ILE A 85 -9.11 17.97 -8.62
N SER A 86 -9.88 19.06 -8.71
CA SER A 86 -10.03 20.06 -7.64
C SER A 86 -11.34 19.92 -6.86
N ALA A 87 -12.39 19.40 -7.50
CA ALA A 87 -13.69 19.21 -6.88
C ALA A 87 -14.43 18.01 -7.50
N ILE A 88 -15.20 17.32 -6.66
CA ILE A 88 -16.09 16.23 -7.08
C ILE A 88 -17.53 16.60 -6.71
N GLU A 89 -18.46 16.30 -7.61
CA GLU A 89 -19.89 16.42 -7.31
C GLU A 89 -20.35 15.24 -6.45
N VAL A 90 -21.18 15.49 -5.44
CA VAL A 90 -21.76 14.44 -4.61
C VAL A 90 -22.87 13.72 -5.39
N SER A 91 -22.47 12.90 -6.36
CA SER A 91 -23.33 11.99 -7.09
C SER A 91 -22.65 10.63 -7.21
N TRP A 92 -23.44 9.56 -7.12
CA TRP A 92 -22.93 8.18 -7.22
C TRP A 92 -22.10 7.96 -8.50
N ARG A 93 -22.56 8.50 -9.64
CA ARG A 93 -21.86 8.40 -10.92
C ARG A 93 -20.53 9.16 -10.92
N SER A 94 -20.48 10.34 -10.31
CA SER A 94 -19.24 11.12 -10.22
C SER A 94 -18.23 10.45 -9.28
N LEU A 95 -18.69 9.89 -8.17
CA LEU A 95 -17.85 9.15 -7.25
C LEU A 95 -17.27 7.89 -7.90
N LEU A 96 -18.10 7.12 -8.61
CA LEU A 96 -17.65 5.91 -9.30
C LEU A 96 -16.62 6.23 -10.40
N ARG A 97 -16.86 7.29 -11.20
CA ARG A 97 -15.89 7.73 -12.22
C ARG A 97 -14.57 8.18 -11.60
N TYR A 98 -14.64 8.89 -10.47
CA TYR A 98 -13.46 9.27 -9.73
C TYR A 98 -12.67 8.04 -9.28
N GLU A 99 -13.30 7.07 -8.60
CA GLU A 99 -12.63 5.85 -8.14
C GLU A 99 -12.06 4.99 -9.29
N LEU A 100 -12.80 4.86 -10.39
CA LEU A 100 -12.35 4.13 -11.57
C LEU A 100 -11.17 4.82 -12.28
N SER A 101 -11.03 6.13 -12.17
CA SER A 101 -9.91 6.85 -12.79
C SER A 101 -8.55 6.47 -12.18
N PHE A 102 -8.52 5.99 -10.94
CA PHE A 102 -7.30 5.53 -10.26
C PHE A 102 -6.98 4.06 -10.49
N LEU A 103 -7.94 3.25 -10.98
CA LEU A 103 -7.75 1.82 -11.19
C LEU A 103 -6.55 1.51 -12.10
N PRO A 104 -6.36 2.18 -13.26
CA PRO A 104 -5.20 1.91 -14.13
C PRO A 104 -3.86 2.16 -13.41
N VAL A 105 -3.79 3.22 -12.61
CA VAL A 105 -2.58 3.55 -11.85
C VAL A 105 -2.30 2.49 -10.78
N MET A 106 -3.32 2.00 -10.08
CA MET A 106 -3.14 0.93 -9.09
C MET A 106 -2.71 -0.39 -9.71
N LEU A 107 -3.27 -0.76 -10.88
CA LEU A 107 -2.87 -1.97 -11.59
C LEU A 107 -1.43 -1.90 -12.11
N LEU A 108 -1.00 -0.71 -12.57
CA LEU A 108 0.34 -0.51 -13.09
C LEU A 108 1.39 -0.22 -12.00
N ALA A 109 0.95 0.12 -10.78
CA ALA A 109 1.84 0.46 -9.67
C ALA A 109 2.85 -0.66 -9.38
N PHE A 110 2.46 -1.94 -9.54
CA PHE A 110 3.34 -3.09 -9.34
C PHE A 110 4.64 -2.96 -10.13
N PHE A 111 4.59 -2.57 -11.39
CA PHE A 111 5.78 -2.47 -12.22
C PHE A 111 6.73 -1.33 -11.78
N VAL A 112 6.21 -0.36 -11.02
CA VAL A 112 6.97 0.78 -10.52
C VAL A 112 7.58 0.47 -9.16
N PHE A 113 6.77 0.03 -8.17
CA PHE A 113 7.31 -0.18 -6.82
C PHE A 113 8.06 -1.49 -6.69
N ASN A 114 7.68 -2.56 -7.41
CA ASN A 114 8.26 -3.88 -7.22
C ASN A 114 9.81 -3.88 -7.33
N PRO A 115 10.45 -3.33 -8.38
CA PRO A 115 11.91 -3.36 -8.46
C PRO A 115 12.57 -2.55 -7.32
N ILE A 116 11.93 -1.49 -6.84
CA ILE A 116 12.44 -0.64 -5.75
C ILE A 116 12.27 -1.35 -4.41
N THR A 117 11.06 -1.83 -4.09
CA THR A 117 10.75 -2.55 -2.87
C THR A 117 11.60 -3.82 -2.74
N GLN A 118 11.75 -4.59 -3.82
CA GLN A 118 12.58 -5.79 -3.79
C GLN A 118 14.07 -5.46 -3.64
N SER A 119 14.55 -4.35 -4.19
CA SER A 119 15.91 -3.89 -3.94
C SER A 119 16.15 -3.52 -2.48
N VAL A 120 15.21 -2.78 -1.87
CA VAL A 120 15.28 -2.47 -0.44
C VAL A 120 15.21 -3.76 0.40
N ARG A 121 14.32 -4.70 0.04
CA ARG A 121 14.21 -6.00 0.72
C ARG A 121 15.52 -6.78 0.63
N TYR A 122 16.15 -6.84 -0.53
CA TYR A 122 17.44 -7.50 -0.71
C TYR A 122 18.52 -6.89 0.19
N LEU A 123 18.66 -5.55 0.19
CA LEU A 123 19.64 -4.85 1.01
C LEU A 123 19.44 -5.11 2.51
N LEU A 124 18.18 -5.26 2.93
CA LEU A 124 17.82 -5.54 4.31
C LEU A 124 17.94 -7.04 4.65
N VAL A 125 17.57 -7.97 3.78
CA VAL A 125 17.54 -9.39 4.13
C VAL A 125 18.91 -10.04 3.98
N GLU A 126 19.62 -9.78 2.89
CA GLU A 126 20.87 -10.48 2.53
C GLU A 126 22.13 -9.88 3.18
N PHE A 127 21.99 -8.84 4.01
CA PHE A 127 23.14 -8.27 4.69
C PHE A 127 23.75 -9.26 5.70
N PRO A 128 25.09 -9.39 5.76
CA PRO A 128 26.10 -8.69 4.94
C PRO A 128 26.54 -9.45 3.67
N GLY A 129 26.00 -10.64 3.43
CA GLY A 129 26.37 -11.56 2.34
C GLY A 129 25.75 -11.21 1.00
N TYR A 130 25.95 -9.99 0.52
CA TYR A 130 25.39 -9.53 -0.75
C TYR A 130 25.96 -10.30 -1.95
N ASP A 131 25.08 -10.95 -2.70
CA ASP A 131 25.39 -11.59 -3.98
C ASP A 131 24.49 -11.04 -5.11
N PHE A 132 25.11 -10.67 -6.23
CA PHE A 132 24.41 -10.07 -7.36
C PHE A 132 23.54 -11.08 -8.14
N ALA A 133 23.95 -12.35 -8.22
CA ALA A 133 23.14 -13.38 -8.86
C ALA A 133 21.85 -13.62 -8.04
N ILE A 134 21.95 -13.67 -6.71
CA ILE A 134 20.78 -13.74 -5.82
C ILE A 134 19.85 -12.54 -6.01
N TYR A 135 20.41 -11.33 -6.05
CA TYR A 135 19.63 -10.11 -6.30
C TYR A 135 18.86 -10.17 -7.62
N ARG A 136 19.56 -10.48 -8.72
CA ARG A 136 18.96 -10.52 -10.05
C ARG A 136 17.91 -11.62 -10.16
N ASP A 137 18.24 -12.84 -9.73
CA ASP A 137 17.44 -14.02 -10.03
C ASP A 137 16.25 -14.16 -9.08
N HIS A 138 16.40 -13.81 -7.80
CA HIS A 138 15.31 -13.93 -6.82
C HIS A 138 14.54 -12.63 -6.62
N PHE A 139 15.23 -11.49 -6.46
CA PHE A 139 14.57 -10.23 -6.07
C PHE A 139 14.06 -9.44 -7.28
N ILE A 140 14.79 -9.44 -8.40
CA ILE A 140 14.33 -8.76 -9.61
C ILE A 140 13.50 -9.72 -10.47
N LEU A 141 14.11 -10.68 -11.16
CA LEU A 141 13.42 -11.54 -12.11
C LEU A 141 12.39 -12.45 -11.45
N GLY A 142 12.77 -13.10 -10.35
CA GLY A 142 11.90 -14.02 -9.59
C GLY A 142 10.68 -13.34 -8.95
N SER A 143 10.69 -12.01 -8.82
CA SER A 143 9.55 -11.27 -8.29
C SER A 143 8.46 -11.02 -9.34
N TYR A 144 8.78 -11.03 -10.64
CA TYR A 144 7.84 -10.84 -11.74
C TYR A 144 7.11 -12.12 -12.13
N THR A 145 6.34 -12.67 -11.19
CA THR A 145 5.42 -13.79 -11.46
C THR A 145 3.97 -13.34 -11.38
N TRP A 146 3.07 -14.04 -12.07
CA TRP A 146 1.63 -13.77 -11.97
C TRP A 146 1.12 -13.87 -10.54
N LYS A 147 1.62 -14.85 -9.77
CA LYS A 147 1.27 -15.02 -8.36
C LYS A 147 1.65 -13.78 -7.54
N SER A 148 2.89 -13.31 -7.68
CA SER A 148 3.37 -12.10 -7.01
C SER A 148 2.54 -10.89 -7.45
N TYR A 149 2.33 -10.71 -8.76
CA TYR A 149 1.55 -9.61 -9.31
C TYR A 149 0.16 -9.53 -8.67
N PHE A 150 -0.63 -10.61 -8.68
CA PHE A 150 -1.99 -10.57 -8.11
C PHE A 150 -2.00 -10.38 -6.59
N GLN A 151 -1.03 -10.97 -5.87
CA GLN A 151 -0.92 -10.79 -4.42
C GLN A 151 -0.64 -9.32 -4.07
N TYR A 152 0.31 -8.68 -4.76
CA TYR A 152 0.64 -7.28 -4.52
C TYR A 152 -0.45 -6.34 -5.05
N VAL A 153 -1.01 -6.58 -6.22
CA VAL A 153 -2.10 -5.75 -6.77
C VAL A 153 -3.30 -5.76 -5.85
N PHE A 154 -3.67 -6.91 -5.27
CA PHE A 154 -4.75 -6.95 -4.28
C PHE A 154 -4.45 -6.04 -3.08
N ALA A 155 -3.24 -6.11 -2.52
CA ALA A 155 -2.82 -5.26 -1.42
C ALA A 155 -2.83 -3.76 -1.81
N VAL A 156 -2.35 -3.44 -3.00
CA VAL A 156 -2.28 -2.08 -3.55
C VAL A 156 -3.67 -1.50 -3.77
N LEU A 157 -4.61 -2.29 -4.32
CA LEU A 157 -6.00 -1.87 -4.52
C LEU A 157 -6.64 -1.54 -3.17
N LEU A 158 -6.53 -2.45 -2.20
CA LEU A 158 -7.08 -2.25 -0.86
C LEU A 158 -6.53 -0.97 -0.21
N MET A 159 -5.21 -0.80 -0.23
CA MET A 159 -4.51 0.33 0.37
C MET A 159 -4.79 1.65 -0.35
N GLY A 160 -4.74 1.63 -1.69
CA GLY A 160 -4.94 2.79 -2.53
C GLY A 160 -6.36 3.31 -2.38
N TYR A 161 -7.36 2.42 -2.46
CA TYR A 161 -8.76 2.80 -2.28
C TYR A 161 -9.07 3.22 -0.84
N PHE A 162 -8.48 2.57 0.16
CA PHE A 162 -8.59 3.03 1.54
C PHE A 162 -8.08 4.47 1.70
N THR A 163 -6.93 4.78 1.10
CA THR A 163 -6.33 6.13 1.12
C THR A 163 -7.22 7.16 0.41
N LEU A 164 -7.73 6.82 -0.78
CA LEU A 164 -8.62 7.69 -1.56
C LEU A 164 -9.91 8.00 -0.79
N ASN A 165 -10.57 6.96 -0.28
CA ASN A 165 -11.84 7.08 0.42
C ASN A 165 -11.70 7.81 1.76
N SER A 166 -10.60 7.56 2.48
CA SER A 166 -10.29 8.30 3.72
C SER A 166 -10.07 9.78 3.45
N SER A 167 -9.37 10.14 2.35
CA SER A 167 -9.21 11.53 1.95
C SER A 167 -10.55 12.17 1.57
N LEU A 168 -11.37 11.47 0.80
CA LEU A 168 -12.67 11.97 0.33
C LEU A 168 -13.66 12.16 1.48
N LEU A 169 -13.71 11.21 2.43
CA LEU A 169 -14.54 11.31 3.63
C LEU A 169 -14.16 12.53 4.48
N ARG A 170 -12.85 12.76 4.67
CA ARG A 170 -12.37 13.93 5.42
C ARG A 170 -12.74 15.24 4.74
N ASP A 171 -12.53 15.33 3.42
CA ASP A 171 -12.85 16.52 2.65
C ASP A 171 -14.39 16.77 2.63
N PHE A 172 -15.20 15.72 2.62
CA PHE A 172 -16.67 15.80 2.76
C PHE A 172 -17.09 16.33 4.14
N LEU A 173 -16.53 15.78 5.22
CA LEU A 173 -16.83 16.22 6.59
C LEU A 173 -16.46 17.69 6.80
N LYS A 174 -15.30 18.12 6.27
CA LYS A 174 -14.86 19.51 6.34
C LYS A 174 -15.81 20.44 5.58
N THR A 175 -16.17 20.08 4.35
CA THR A 175 -17.10 20.87 3.53
C THR A 175 -18.49 20.99 4.19
N ASN A 176 -18.93 19.97 4.94
CA ASN A 176 -20.18 20.02 5.69
C ASN A 176 -20.09 20.93 6.91
N HIS A 177 -18.99 20.87 7.67
CA HIS A 177 -18.80 21.73 8.84
C HIS A 177 -18.73 23.20 8.44
N ASP A 178 -17.95 23.54 7.41
CA ASP A 178 -17.81 24.91 6.89
C ASP A 178 -19.12 25.45 6.26
N SER A 179 -20.12 24.59 6.03
CA SER A 179 -21.45 24.99 5.49
C SER A 179 -22.54 25.21 6.54
N VAL A 180 -22.23 24.95 7.81
CA VAL A 180 -23.15 25.09 8.96
C VAL A 180 -22.81 26.35 9.79
N GLU A 181 -21.62 26.92 9.61
CA GLU A 181 -21.25 28.28 10.08
C GLU A 181 -21.60 29.34 9.03
#